data_AF-A0A0R1SC20-F1
#
_entry.id   AF-A0A0R1SC20-F1
#
_cell.length_a   1.000
_cell.length_b   1.000
_cell.length_c   1.000
_cell.angle_alpha   90.00
_cell.angle_beta   90.00
_cell.angle_gamma   90.00
#
_symmetry.space_group_name_H-M   'P 1'
#
loop_
_entity.id
_entity.type
_entity.pdbx_description
1 polymer ?
#
loop_
_entity_poly.entity_id
_entity_poly.type
_entity_poly.pdbx_seq_one_letter_code
_entity_poly.pdbx_strand_id
1 'polypeptide(L)'
;MFKLAKITNPYKKAAQAIAEAASRDNHNCLVGKIVKYDKAKHIADIQPLPEDLSGDKMGIINNVEVPFSVYWIDEMWDHMADYLTPICPRDGAGTMKITPPPKRLVPGTEVTMVVHDYCLDGYEVGKGYFGREEDPREHDLNDAIVVAINSEVS
;
A
#
# COMPACT_ATOMS: atom_id res chain seq x y z
N MET A 1 4.23 -33.63 51.72
CA MET A 1 3.72 -32.50 50.91
C MET A 1 4.33 -32.63 49.52
N PHE A 2 3.64 -33.29 48.58
CA PHE A 2 4.17 -33.55 47.24
C PHE A 2 4.05 -32.28 46.38
N LYS A 3 5.18 -31.73 45.91
CA LYS A 3 5.20 -30.69 44.88
C LYS A 3 4.83 -31.32 43.54
N LEU A 4 3.65 -31.03 43.02
CA LEU A 4 3.31 -31.31 41.62
C LEU A 4 4.26 -30.51 40.72
N ALA A 5 5.19 -31.20 40.05
CA ALA A 5 5.93 -30.63 38.95
C ALA A 5 4.93 -30.27 37.84
N LYS A 6 4.87 -28.99 37.46
CA LYS A 6 4.10 -28.54 36.30
C LYS A 6 4.71 -29.23 35.07
N ILE A 7 4.09 -30.31 34.61
CA ILE A 7 4.41 -30.97 33.34
C ILE A 7 4.17 -29.93 32.25
N THR A 8 5.24 -29.26 31.85
CA THR A 8 5.23 -28.30 30.74
C THR A 8 5.34 -29.15 29.49
N ASN A 9 4.19 -29.46 28.90
CA ASN A 9 4.12 -30.28 27.71
C ASN A 9 4.96 -29.62 26.58
N PRO A 10 6.07 -30.22 26.12
CA PRO A 10 6.95 -29.63 25.11
C PRO A 10 6.22 -29.39 23.78
N TYR A 11 5.21 -30.20 23.47
CA TYR A 11 4.37 -30.04 22.29
C TYR A 11 3.54 -28.75 22.33
N LYS A 12 3.19 -28.25 23.53
CA LYS A 12 2.46 -26.99 23.68
C LYS A 12 3.34 -25.79 23.36
N LYS A 13 4.63 -25.82 23.75
CA LYS A 13 5.60 -24.78 23.39
C LYS A 13 5.91 -24.80 21.90
N ALA A 14 6.07 -25.99 21.30
CA ALA A 14 6.29 -26.12 19.87
C ALA A 14 5.09 -25.64 19.06
N ALA A 15 3.86 -26.04 19.43
CA ALA A 15 2.64 -25.58 18.77
C ALA A 15 2.45 -24.06 18.91
N GLN A 16 2.79 -23.49 20.06
CA GLN A 16 2.73 -22.05 20.26
C GLN A 16 3.77 -21.30 19.42
N ALA A 17 5.00 -21.81 19.31
CA ALA A 17 6.03 -21.22 18.46
C ALA A 17 5.66 -21.28 16.97
N ILE A 18 5.02 -22.37 16.52
CA ILE A 18 4.53 -22.50 15.13
C ILE A 18 3.35 -21.54 14.89
N ALA A 19 2.42 -21.41 15.84
CA ALA A 19 1.32 -20.46 15.74
C ALA A 19 1.80 -19.01 15.71
N GLU A 20 2.81 -18.68 16.53
CA GLU A 20 3.45 -17.36 16.53
C GLU A 20 4.24 -17.10 15.23
N ALA A 21 4.88 -18.11 14.64
CA ALA A 21 5.53 -17.98 13.33
C ALA A 21 4.51 -17.75 12.21
N ALA A 22 3.46 -18.56 12.13
CA ALA A 22 2.41 -18.42 11.13
C ALA A 22 1.66 -17.07 11.23
N SER A 23 1.45 -16.56 12.45
CA SER A 23 0.85 -15.23 12.65
C SER A 23 1.79 -14.08 12.32
N ARG A 24 3.11 -14.30 12.30
CA ARG A 24 4.11 -13.28 11.93
C ARG A 24 4.31 -13.21 10.42
N ASP A 25 4.27 -14.36 9.77
CA ASP A 25 4.37 -14.43 8.31
C ASP A 25 3.11 -13.86 7.64
N ASN A 26 1.98 -13.87 8.36
CA ASN A 26 0.75 -13.29 7.87
C ASN A 26 0.73 -11.75 8.02
N HIS A 27 1.18 -11.07 6.97
CA HIS A 27 1.17 -9.62 6.89
C HIS A 27 -0.19 -9.16 6.36
N ASN A 28 -0.94 -8.37 7.15
CA ASN A 28 -2.27 -7.90 6.75
C ASN A 28 -2.26 -6.44 6.27
N CYS A 29 -1.58 -5.58 7.02
CA CYS A 29 -1.57 -4.14 6.78
C CYS A 29 -0.21 -3.58 7.17
N LEU A 30 0.43 -2.90 6.22
CA LEU A 30 1.77 -2.33 6.39
C LEU A 30 1.75 -0.86 5.99
N VAL A 31 2.63 -0.10 6.63
CA VAL A 31 2.93 1.27 6.21
C VAL A 31 4.21 1.24 5.41
N GLY A 32 4.21 1.90 4.25
CA GLY A 32 5.35 1.98 3.36
C GLY A 32 5.53 3.39 2.79
N LYS A 33 6.63 3.58 2.08
CA LYS A 33 6.98 4.81 1.40
C LYS A 33 7.03 4.58 -0.11
N ILE A 34 6.38 5.43 -0.89
CA ILE A 34 6.44 5.35 -2.35
C ILE A 34 7.88 5.61 -2.81
N VAL A 35 8.46 4.67 -3.53
CA VAL A 35 9.76 4.82 -4.19
C VAL A 35 9.57 5.38 -5.59
N LYS A 36 8.56 4.87 -6.30
CA LYS A 36 8.23 5.27 -7.66
C LYS A 36 6.74 5.12 -7.90
N TYR A 37 6.17 5.99 -8.72
CA TYR A 37 4.78 5.94 -9.12
C TYR A 37 4.66 6.10 -10.65
N ASP A 38 3.99 5.15 -11.30
CA ASP A 38 3.64 5.20 -12.72
C ASP A 38 2.16 5.63 -12.87
N LYS A 39 1.97 6.86 -13.33
CA LYS A 39 0.66 7.46 -13.55
C LYS A 39 -0.14 6.83 -14.68
N ALA A 40 0.52 6.26 -15.69
CA ALA A 40 -0.18 5.73 -16.86
C ALA A 40 -0.87 4.39 -16.55
N LYS A 41 -0.33 3.66 -15.58
CA LYS A 41 -0.83 2.35 -15.17
C LYS A 41 -1.46 2.34 -13.78
N HIS A 42 -1.37 3.44 -13.02
CA HIS A 42 -1.77 3.53 -11.61
C HIS A 42 -1.09 2.51 -10.71
N ILE A 43 0.22 2.36 -10.91
CA ILE A 43 1.05 1.37 -10.23
C ILE A 43 2.17 2.08 -9.45
N ALA A 44 2.44 1.65 -8.22
CA ALA A 44 3.49 2.18 -7.37
C ALA A 44 4.48 1.10 -6.92
N ASP A 45 5.75 1.47 -6.80
CA ASP A 45 6.76 0.69 -6.08
C ASP A 45 6.86 1.25 -4.66
N ILE A 46 6.73 0.40 -3.65
CA ILE A 46 6.61 0.82 -2.25
C ILE A 46 7.63 0.09 -1.39
N GLN A 47 8.37 0.85 -0.58
CA GLN A 47 9.25 0.30 0.43
C GLN A 47 8.51 0.24 1.78
N PRO A 48 8.26 -0.94 2.35
CA PRO A 48 7.71 -1.05 3.70
C PRO A 48 8.64 -0.38 4.73
N LEU A 49 8.04 0.33 5.68
CA LEU A 49 8.72 0.93 6.81
C LEU A 49 9.10 -0.04 7.95
N PRO A 50 8.35 -1.12 8.24
CA PRO A 50 8.77 -2.03 9.30
C PRO A 50 10.08 -2.72 8.92
N GLU A 51 10.96 -2.82 9.90
CA GLU A 51 12.21 -3.58 9.79
C GLU A 51 11.90 -5.07 9.91
N ASP A 52 12.64 -5.89 9.18
CA ASP A 52 12.62 -7.33 9.37
C ASP A 52 13.20 -7.67 10.76
N LEU A 53 12.91 -8.87 11.28
CA LEU A 53 13.38 -9.36 12.58
C LEU A 53 14.91 -9.33 12.72
N SER A 54 15.63 -9.29 11.60
CA SER A 54 17.09 -9.18 11.54
C SER A 54 17.61 -7.73 11.61
N GLY A 55 16.71 -6.74 11.67
CA GLY A 55 17.02 -5.31 11.63
C GLY A 55 17.31 -4.78 10.22
N ASP A 56 17.10 -5.60 9.19
CA ASP A 56 17.26 -5.20 7.80
C ASP A 56 15.96 -4.57 7.27
N LYS A 57 16.11 -3.64 6.32
CA LYS A 57 14.96 -3.04 5.63
C LYS A 57 14.29 -4.10 4.77
N MET A 58 12.96 -4.15 4.83
CA MET A 58 12.19 -4.98 3.91
C MET A 58 12.45 -4.59 2.45
N GLY A 59 12.35 -5.61 1.58
CA GLY A 59 12.45 -5.44 0.14
C GLY A 59 11.38 -4.49 -0.40
N ILE A 60 11.68 -3.85 -1.54
CA ILE A 60 10.70 -3.02 -2.24
C ILE A 60 9.65 -3.94 -2.87
N ILE A 61 8.39 -3.66 -2.58
CA ILE A 61 7.26 -4.30 -3.23
C ILE A 61 7.02 -3.55 -4.53
N ASN A 62 7.13 -4.28 -5.64
CA ASN A 62 6.96 -3.71 -6.98
C ASN A 62 5.53 -3.93 -7.45
N ASN A 63 5.10 -3.08 -8.36
CA ASN A 63 3.82 -3.20 -9.04
C ASN A 63 2.56 -3.16 -8.16
N VAL A 64 2.59 -2.43 -7.04
CA VAL A 64 1.42 -2.28 -6.15
C VAL A 64 0.35 -1.44 -6.84
N GLU A 65 -0.88 -1.94 -6.88
CA GLU A 65 -2.00 -1.19 -7.46
C GLU A 65 -2.42 -0.02 -6.58
N VAL A 66 -2.66 1.13 -7.21
CA VAL A 66 -3.22 2.33 -6.56
C VAL A 66 -4.66 2.50 -7.03
N PRO A 67 -5.67 2.35 -6.15
CA PRO A 67 -7.08 2.42 -6.55
C PRO A 67 -7.50 3.86 -6.86
N PHE A 68 -8.56 3.99 -7.67
CA PHE A 68 -9.13 5.28 -8.09
C PHE A 68 -9.39 6.24 -6.93
N SER A 69 -9.88 5.74 -5.80
CA SER A 69 -10.13 6.55 -4.61
C SER A 69 -8.90 7.33 -4.11
N VAL A 70 -7.70 6.84 -4.39
CA VAL A 70 -6.45 7.42 -3.95
C VAL A 70 -5.89 8.39 -4.99
N TYR A 71 -5.89 8.05 -6.27
CA TYR A 71 -5.30 8.90 -7.31
C TYR A 71 -6.25 9.95 -7.90
N TRP A 72 -7.58 9.81 -7.75
CA TRP A 72 -8.53 10.69 -8.44
C TRP A 72 -8.37 12.16 -8.06
N ILE A 73 -7.96 12.46 -6.82
CA ILE A 73 -7.79 13.84 -6.36
C ILE A 73 -6.67 14.52 -7.15
N ASP A 74 -5.53 13.85 -7.31
CA ASP A 74 -4.38 14.38 -8.04
C ASP A 74 -4.74 14.59 -9.52
N GLU A 75 -5.50 13.67 -10.13
CA GLU A 75 -5.94 13.79 -11.53
C GLU A 75 -7.00 14.85 -11.75
N MET A 76 -7.97 14.97 -10.84
CA MET A 76 -8.99 16.02 -10.91
C MET A 76 -8.34 17.40 -10.89
N TRP A 77 -7.33 17.59 -10.04
CA TRP A 77 -6.59 18.86 -9.98
C TRP A 77 -5.77 19.14 -11.23
N ASP A 78 -5.13 18.12 -11.81
CA ASP A 78 -4.43 18.25 -13.10
C ASP A 78 -5.41 18.68 -14.21
N HIS A 79 -6.58 18.05 -14.31
CA HIS A 79 -7.61 18.44 -15.28
C HIS A 79 -8.19 19.83 -15.01
N MET A 80 -8.47 20.18 -13.75
CA MET A 80 -9.00 21.52 -13.41
C MET A 80 -8.00 22.63 -13.74
N ALA A 81 -6.71 22.41 -13.52
CA ALA A 81 -5.66 23.39 -13.85
C ALA A 81 -5.62 23.68 -15.36
N ASP A 82 -5.81 22.65 -16.20
CA ASP A 82 -5.90 22.78 -17.67
C ASP A 82 -7.15 23.56 -18.13
N TYR A 83 -8.28 23.43 -17.43
CA TYR A 83 -9.49 24.23 -17.72
C TYR A 83 -9.37 25.69 -17.25
N LEU A 84 -8.63 25.94 -16.17
CA LEU A 84 -8.48 27.27 -15.58
C LEU A 84 -7.40 28.12 -16.27
N THR A 85 -6.41 27.49 -16.91
CA THR A 85 -5.33 28.17 -17.66
C THR A 85 -5.83 29.05 -18.81
N PRO A 86 -6.79 28.67 -19.66
CA PRO A 86 -7.29 29.53 -20.73
C PRO A 86 -8.19 30.69 -20.26
N ILE A 87 -8.72 30.65 -19.02
CA ILE A 87 -9.60 31.69 -18.47
C ILE A 87 -8.80 32.86 -17.88
N CYS A 88 -7.52 32.63 -17.56
CA CYS A 88 -6.62 33.62 -16.96
C CYS A 88 -5.50 33.99 -17.95
N PRO A 89 -5.69 35.02 -18.80
CA PRO A 89 -4.61 35.53 -19.64
C PRO A 89 -3.48 35.98 -18.74
N ARG A 90 -2.27 35.57 -19.08
CA ARG A 90 -1.03 35.76 -18.32
C ARG A 90 -0.72 37.22 -17.94
N ASP A 91 -1.45 38.20 -18.48
CA ASP A 91 -1.11 39.63 -18.49
C ASP A 91 -2.31 40.61 -18.25
N GLY A 92 -3.33 40.30 -17.44
CA GLY A 92 -4.45 41.25 -17.21
C GLY A 92 -5.25 41.08 -15.91
N ALA A 93 -5.68 42.20 -15.33
CA ALA A 93 -6.25 42.36 -13.99
C ALA A 93 -7.48 41.45 -13.73
N GLY A 94 -7.30 40.46 -12.85
CA GLY A 94 -8.38 39.57 -12.38
C GLY A 94 -7.98 38.11 -12.16
N THR A 95 -6.71 37.73 -12.35
CA THR A 95 -6.28 36.33 -12.26
C THR A 95 -6.18 35.87 -10.81
N MET A 96 -7.18 35.13 -10.32
CA MET A 96 -6.96 34.24 -9.19
C MET A 96 -5.95 33.18 -9.63
N LYS A 97 -4.68 33.33 -9.20
CA LYS A 97 -3.70 32.24 -9.27
C LYS A 97 -4.21 31.10 -8.39
N ILE A 98 -4.93 30.16 -8.97
CA ILE A 98 -5.25 28.90 -8.30
C ILE A 98 -3.97 28.07 -8.38
N THR A 99 -3.18 28.12 -7.31
CA THR A 99 -2.08 27.17 -7.13
C THR A 99 -2.71 25.83 -6.83
N PRO A 100 -2.57 24.80 -7.70
CA PRO A 100 -3.08 23.48 -7.40
C PRO A 100 -2.41 22.97 -6.11
N PRO A 101 -3.12 22.19 -5.29
CA PRO A 101 -2.52 21.57 -4.13
C PRO A 101 -1.35 20.67 -4.56
N PRO A 102 -0.35 20.49 -3.69
CA PRO A 102 0.80 19.64 -3.98
C PRO A 102 0.32 18.21 -4.29
N LYS A 103 0.91 17.61 -5.34
CA LYS A 103 0.60 16.23 -5.72
C LYS A 103 0.97 15.30 -4.56
N ARG A 104 0.05 14.42 -4.21
CA ARG A 104 0.22 13.55 -3.04
C ARG A 104 0.85 12.21 -3.41
N LEU A 105 0.72 11.76 -4.66
CA LEU A 105 1.35 10.53 -5.16
C LEU A 105 2.74 10.83 -5.76
N VAL A 106 3.68 11.14 -4.88
CA VAL A 106 5.08 11.41 -5.25
C VAL A 106 6.03 10.47 -4.51
N PRO A 107 7.24 10.22 -5.06
CA PRO A 107 8.29 9.53 -4.33
C PRO A 107 8.52 10.19 -2.97
N GLY A 108 8.44 9.38 -1.93
CA GLY A 108 8.62 9.80 -0.56
C GLY A 108 7.34 9.94 0.25
N THR A 109 6.16 9.86 -0.36
CA THR A 109 4.89 9.84 0.37
C THR A 109 4.73 8.55 1.16
N GLU A 110 4.26 8.65 2.40
CA GLU A 110 3.91 7.47 3.21
C GLU A 110 2.49 7.04 2.92
N VAL A 111 2.33 5.74 2.70
CA VAL A 111 1.08 5.10 2.32
C VAL A 111 0.83 3.87 3.17
N THR A 112 -0.45 3.61 3.44
CA THR A 112 -0.90 2.35 4.02
C THR A 112 -1.27 1.40 2.90
N MET A 113 -0.65 0.22 2.91
CA MET A 113 -0.98 -0.88 2.02
C MET A 113 -1.66 -2.00 2.79
N VAL A 114 -2.61 -2.66 2.13
CA VAL A 114 -3.26 -3.86 2.62
C VAL A 114 -2.84 -5.00 1.71
N VAL A 115 -2.42 -6.10 2.33
CA VAL A 115 -2.06 -7.34 1.64
C VAL A 115 -3.32 -8.19 1.55
N HIS A 116 -3.60 -8.71 0.37
CA HIS A 116 -4.78 -9.53 0.15
C HIS A 116 -4.53 -11.01 0.50
N ASP A 117 -5.54 -11.65 1.06
CA ASP A 117 -5.52 -13.08 1.37
C ASP A 117 -5.39 -13.94 0.10
N TYR A 118 -5.81 -13.42 -1.07
CA TYR A 118 -5.78 -14.13 -2.35
C TYR A 118 -4.96 -13.36 -3.38
N CYS A 119 -4.34 -14.11 -4.29
CA CYS A 119 -3.61 -13.56 -5.42
C CYS A 119 -4.49 -12.64 -6.29
N LEU A 120 -3.96 -11.46 -6.62
CA LEU A 120 -4.63 -10.41 -7.39
C LEU A 120 -4.19 -10.35 -8.85
N ASP A 121 -3.36 -11.28 -9.33
CA ASP A 121 -2.89 -11.32 -10.73
C ASP A 121 -4.05 -11.31 -11.77
N GLY A 122 -5.21 -11.87 -11.39
CA GLY A 122 -6.42 -11.88 -12.22
C GLY A 122 -7.44 -10.76 -11.93
N TYR A 123 -7.12 -9.83 -11.03
CA TYR A 123 -7.98 -8.71 -10.66
C TYR A 123 -7.95 -7.64 -11.75
N GLU A 124 -9.13 -7.34 -12.31
CA GLU A 124 -9.31 -6.27 -13.29
C GLU A 124 -10.39 -5.31 -12.77
N VAL A 125 -10.02 -4.04 -12.65
CA VAL A 125 -10.93 -2.98 -12.20
C VAL A 125 -12.18 -2.95 -13.10
N GLY A 126 -13.37 -3.04 -12.50
CA GLY A 126 -14.66 -2.95 -13.20
C GLY A 126 -15.27 -4.29 -13.65
N LYS A 127 -14.53 -5.41 -13.56
CA LYS A 127 -15.04 -6.75 -13.88
C LYS A 127 -16.03 -7.27 -12.84
N GLY A 128 -15.91 -6.81 -11.60
CA GLY A 128 -16.80 -7.13 -10.47
C GLY A 128 -16.55 -8.50 -9.82
N TYR A 129 -15.72 -9.34 -10.43
CA TYR A 129 -15.23 -10.61 -9.90
C TYR A 129 -13.86 -10.92 -10.52
N PHE A 130 -13.01 -11.65 -9.81
CA PHE A 130 -11.77 -12.20 -10.33
C PHE A 130 -11.74 -13.70 -10.09
N GLY A 131 -11.15 -14.44 -11.02
CA GLY A 131 -10.99 -15.88 -10.87
C GLY A 131 -9.93 -16.16 -9.82
N ARG A 132 -10.21 -17.09 -8.90
CA ARG A 132 -9.15 -17.66 -8.06
C ARG A 132 -8.30 -18.54 -8.98
N GLU A 133 -7.13 -18.05 -9.37
CA GLU A 133 -6.16 -18.91 -10.05
C GLU A 133 -5.71 -20.03 -9.09
N GLU A 134 -5.24 -21.17 -9.61
CA GLU A 134 -4.66 -22.27 -8.80
C GLU A 134 -3.29 -21.90 -8.21
N ASP A 135 -3.08 -20.63 -7.88
CA ASP A 135 -1.87 -20.18 -7.22
C ASP A 135 -2.02 -20.39 -5.71
N PRO A 136 -1.11 -21.16 -5.06
CA PRO A 136 -1.13 -21.36 -3.62
C PRO A 136 -0.66 -20.13 -2.81
N ARG A 137 -0.27 -19.02 -3.47
CA ARG A 137 0.11 -17.77 -2.82
C ARG A 137 -1.11 -17.13 -2.14
N GLU A 138 -1.12 -17.21 -0.81
CA GLU A 138 -2.07 -16.53 0.08
C GLU A 138 -1.27 -15.59 1.00
N HIS A 139 -1.74 -14.35 1.18
CA HIS A 139 -1.07 -13.32 1.99
C HIS A 139 0.36 -12.98 1.56
N ASP A 140 0.61 -12.90 0.25
CA ASP A 140 1.91 -12.49 -0.30
C ASP A 140 2.00 -10.95 -0.39
N LEU A 141 3.16 -10.39 -0.02
CA LEU A 141 3.45 -8.96 -0.13
C LEU A 141 3.32 -8.44 -1.56
N ASN A 142 3.45 -9.31 -2.55
CA ASN A 142 3.28 -8.98 -3.97
C ASN A 142 1.83 -8.61 -4.32
N ASP A 143 0.83 -9.10 -3.56
CA ASP A 143 -0.59 -8.87 -3.78
C ASP A 143 -1.14 -7.73 -2.89
N ALA A 144 -0.38 -6.66 -2.77
CA ALA A 144 -0.74 -5.49 -1.98
C ALA A 144 -1.52 -4.46 -2.80
N ILE A 145 -2.42 -3.72 -2.13
CA ILE A 145 -3.11 -2.55 -2.67
C ILE A 145 -2.90 -1.35 -1.73
N VAL A 146 -2.71 -0.16 -2.30
CA VAL A 146 -2.68 1.09 -1.52
C VAL A 146 -4.09 1.51 -1.11
N VAL A 147 -4.32 1.70 0.19
CA VAL A 147 -5.65 2.08 0.70
C VAL A 147 -5.70 3.51 1.19
N ALA A 148 -4.59 4.05 1.70
CA ALA A 148 -4.56 5.40 2.24
C ALA A 148 -3.20 6.08 2.07
N ILE A 149 -3.24 7.40 2.02
CA ILE A 149 -2.07 8.28 2.10
C ILE A 149 -2.01 8.82 3.53
N ASN A 150 -0.92 8.55 4.24
CA ASN A 150 -0.82 8.82 5.68
C ASN A 150 -0.21 10.19 5.99
N SER A 151 0.71 10.67 5.16
CA SER A 151 1.38 11.95 5.37
C SER A 151 1.60 12.69 4.05
N GLU A 152 1.61 14.02 4.14
CA GLU A 152 2.03 14.89 3.04
C GLU A 152 3.56 14.98 3.05
N VAL A 153 4.19 14.91 1.87
CA VAL A 153 5.61 15.24 1.74
C VAL A 153 5.73 16.75 1.92
N SER A 154 6.27 17.16 3.09
CA SER A 154 6.59 18.56 3.42
C SER A 154 7.75 19.10 2.61
#